data_AF-A0A7S3ATI8-F1
#
_entry.id   AF-A0A7S3ATI8-F1
#
_cell.length_a   1.000
_cell.length_b   1.000
_cell.length_c   1.000
_cell.angle_alpha   90.00
_cell.angle_beta   90.00
_cell.angle_gamma   90.00
#
_symmetry.space_group_name_H-M   'P 1'
#
loop_
_entity.id
_entity.type
_entity.pdbx_description
1 polymer ?
#
loop_
_entity_poly.entity_id
_entity_poly.type
_entity_poly.pdbx_seq_one_letter_code
_entity_poly.pdbx_strand_id
1 'polypeptide(L)'
;GPGAEWHNDGSFMEEVFSHAGYHIVQLPRSQTAGTSFAHLGRAHDLLTDAEQRLMSRMISVNSNGGVIHPLVHTHPLSHRATLFLHLAMTGAIAHGSAEQGARWTALDDDELTALLSRVNGVLNDPIVAYHHTYSEGDLVMVDNWAVAHKAFPGSFDPSRGVRIVHRTTIKSPRTLVPPAEWRLPTMLPQQGRAPAWFKPSVAGRVPVWVEGYLGFRWRACDAVDLAGERSAGLVMMQTPCYAEGDSLPSWMRASRRRSSD
;
A
#
# COMPACT_ATOMS: atom_id res chain seq x y z
N GLY A 1 4.06 -5.09 12.91
CA GLY A 1 3.73 -3.65 13.03
C GLY A 1 3.66 -3.01 11.64
N PRO A 2 3.07 -1.81 11.48
CA PRO A 2 2.84 -1.20 10.17
C PRO A 2 4.13 -0.96 9.36
N GLY A 3 5.26 -0.77 10.04
CA GLY A 3 6.56 -0.55 9.40
C GLY A 3 7.18 -1.76 8.69
N ALA A 4 6.58 -2.95 8.79
CA ALA A 4 7.07 -4.17 8.14
C ALA A 4 6.64 -4.29 6.66
N GLU A 5 5.60 -3.57 6.25
CA GLU A 5 5.12 -3.56 4.86
C GLU A 5 5.49 -2.26 4.16
N TRP A 6 5.45 -2.25 2.82
CA TRP A 6 5.68 -1.04 2.04
C TRP A 6 4.67 0.06 2.39
N HIS A 7 5.18 1.26 2.70
CA HIS A 7 4.36 2.41 3.07
C HIS A 7 5.06 3.75 2.83
N ASN A 8 4.26 4.80 2.91
CA ASN A 8 4.69 6.19 3.05
C ASN A 8 4.24 6.67 4.44
N ASP A 9 5.10 7.42 5.12
CA ASP A 9 4.77 7.94 6.44
C ASP A 9 3.66 9.02 6.34
N GLY A 10 2.70 9.01 7.28
CA GLY A 10 1.65 10.03 7.34
C GLY A 10 0.47 9.82 6.37
N SER A 11 0.33 8.64 5.76
CA SER A 11 -0.81 8.30 4.88
C SER A 11 -2.19 8.26 5.54
N PHE A 12 -2.27 8.57 6.84
CA PHE A 12 -3.51 8.72 7.62
C PHE A 12 -3.94 10.19 7.74
N MET A 13 -3.28 11.10 7.01
CA MET A 13 -3.54 12.53 7.00
C MET A 13 -3.59 13.05 5.57
N GLU A 14 -4.41 14.07 5.31
CA GLU A 14 -4.47 14.72 3.99
C GLU A 14 -3.14 15.37 3.62
N GLU A 15 -2.50 16.05 4.59
CA GLU A 15 -1.20 16.70 4.47
C GLU A 15 -0.09 15.69 4.79
N VAL A 16 -0.01 14.63 3.98
CA VAL A 16 1.02 13.57 4.07
C VAL A 16 2.39 14.19 4.21
N PHE A 17 3.26 13.64 5.06
CA PHE A 17 4.61 14.18 5.24
C PHE A 17 5.34 14.28 3.89
N SER A 18 5.99 15.43 3.65
CA SER A 18 6.78 15.65 2.44
C SER A 18 8.09 14.87 2.48
N HIS A 19 8.73 14.83 3.65
CA HIS A 19 10.01 14.18 3.85
C HIS A 19 10.03 13.44 5.19
N ALA A 20 10.84 12.38 5.24
CA ALA A 20 11.18 11.68 6.45
C ALA A 20 12.70 11.54 6.57
N GLY A 21 13.22 11.77 7.77
CA GLY A 21 14.62 11.58 8.13
C GLY A 21 14.75 10.47 9.17
N TYR A 22 15.72 9.59 8.98
CA TYR A 22 16.06 8.50 9.88
C TYR A 22 17.52 8.62 10.29
N HIS A 23 17.77 9.00 11.54
CA HIS A 23 19.10 9.03 12.14
C HIS A 23 19.30 7.78 13.00
N ILE A 24 20.29 6.97 12.64
CA ILE A 24 20.58 5.69 13.28
C ILE A 24 21.47 5.92 14.48
N VAL A 25 20.90 5.80 15.67
CA VAL A 25 21.63 5.99 16.93
C VAL A 25 22.30 4.71 17.37
N GLN A 26 21.61 3.58 17.22
CA GLN A 26 22.12 2.28 17.65
C GLN A 26 21.53 1.17 16.79
N LEU A 27 22.38 0.22 16.40
CA LEU A 27 21.97 -0.98 15.68
C LEU A 27 22.08 -2.24 16.56
N PRO A 28 21.25 -3.26 16.31
CA PRO A 28 21.45 -4.57 16.90
C PRO A 28 22.80 -5.15 16.43
N ARG A 29 23.37 -6.05 17.24
CA ARG A 29 24.69 -6.65 16.94
C ARG A 29 24.68 -7.49 15.65
N SER A 30 23.50 -7.96 15.21
CA SER A 30 23.34 -8.58 13.89
C SER A 30 23.04 -7.50 12.86
N GLN A 31 23.83 -7.45 11.79
CA GLN A 31 23.81 -6.41 10.73
C GLN A 31 22.54 -6.43 9.85
N THR A 32 21.46 -7.10 10.28
CA THR A 32 20.24 -7.31 9.48
C THR A 32 19.15 -6.26 9.73
N ALA A 33 19.50 -5.06 10.20
CA ALA A 33 18.53 -4.04 10.65
C ALA A 33 18.35 -2.85 9.67
N GLY A 34 18.51 -3.14 8.38
CA GLY A 34 18.40 -2.16 7.29
C GLY A 34 16.98 -1.69 7.02
N THR A 35 16.86 -0.80 6.03
CA THR A 35 15.57 -0.37 5.48
C THR A 35 15.60 -0.56 3.98
N SER A 36 14.51 -1.10 3.44
CA SER A 36 14.31 -1.14 2.00
C SER A 36 13.49 0.07 1.58
N PHE A 37 13.89 0.70 0.49
CA PHE A 37 13.28 1.86 -0.14
C PHE A 37 12.87 1.49 -1.56
N ALA A 38 11.75 1.99 -2.06
CA ALA A 38 11.30 1.75 -3.43
C ALA A 38 10.90 3.06 -4.09
N HIS A 39 11.46 3.34 -5.27
CA HIS A 39 11.12 4.55 -6.03
C HIS A 39 9.75 4.37 -6.70
N LEU A 40 8.74 5.08 -6.19
CA LEU A 40 7.34 4.91 -6.57
C LEU A 40 7.01 5.38 -8.00
N GLY A 41 7.70 6.42 -8.48
CA GLY A 41 7.60 6.84 -9.87
C GLY A 41 8.22 5.84 -10.86
N ARG A 42 9.27 5.10 -10.49
CA ARG A 42 9.81 4.01 -11.32
C ARG A 42 8.93 2.77 -11.25
N ALA A 43 8.38 2.48 -10.08
CA ALA A 43 7.39 1.42 -9.90
C ALA A 43 6.16 1.65 -10.79
N HIS A 44 5.67 2.88 -10.90
CA HIS A 44 4.59 3.22 -11.84
C HIS A 44 4.97 2.90 -13.30
N ASP A 45 6.19 3.26 -13.74
CA ASP A 45 6.64 3.00 -15.12
C ASP A 45 6.78 1.50 -15.44
N LEU A 46 7.00 0.63 -14.44
CA LEU A 46 7.05 -0.82 -14.63
C LEU A 46 5.67 -1.47 -14.80
N LEU A 47 4.60 -0.73 -14.50
CA LEU A 47 3.24 -1.20 -14.75
C LEU A 47 2.94 -1.19 -16.25
N THR A 48 2.13 -2.14 -16.71
CA THR A 48 1.58 -2.12 -18.07
C THR A 48 0.70 -0.88 -18.28
N ASP A 49 0.53 -0.44 -19.52
CA ASP A 49 -0.34 0.72 -19.80
C ASP A 49 -1.79 0.53 -19.29
N ALA A 50 -2.28 -0.72 -19.27
CA ALA A 50 -3.60 -1.04 -18.75
C ALA A 50 -3.66 -0.83 -17.23
N GLU A 51 -2.64 -1.28 -16.50
CA GLU A 51 -2.49 -1.06 -15.06
C GLU A 51 -2.34 0.42 -14.74
N GLN A 52 -1.48 1.16 -15.44
CA GLN A 52 -1.31 2.61 -15.24
C GLN A 52 -2.64 3.35 -15.44
N ARG A 53 -3.36 3.06 -16.53
CA ARG A 53 -4.69 3.64 -16.78
C ARG A 53 -5.69 3.27 -15.70
N LEU A 54 -5.70 2.04 -15.20
CA LEU A 54 -6.64 1.62 -14.16
C LEU A 54 -6.32 2.29 -12.82
N MET A 55 -5.07 2.20 -12.38
CA MET A 55 -4.60 2.72 -11.10
C MET A 55 -4.66 4.25 -11.01
N SER A 56 -4.54 4.95 -12.14
CA SER A 56 -4.77 6.41 -12.21
C SER A 56 -6.18 6.85 -11.83
N ARG A 57 -7.14 5.93 -11.79
CA ARG A 57 -8.53 6.16 -11.39
C ARG A 57 -8.90 5.44 -10.09
N MET A 58 -7.90 4.99 -9.33
CA MET A 58 -8.12 4.31 -8.05
C MET A 58 -7.91 5.26 -6.88
N ILE A 59 -8.65 4.98 -5.81
CA ILE A 59 -8.45 5.56 -4.49
C ILE A 59 -8.17 4.47 -3.47
N SER A 60 -7.38 4.80 -2.46
CA SER A 60 -7.25 4.01 -1.23
C SER A 60 -7.82 4.79 -0.05
N VAL A 61 -8.49 4.09 0.85
CA VAL A 61 -8.98 4.62 2.14
C VAL A 61 -8.07 4.08 3.22
N ASN A 62 -7.46 4.96 4.02
CA ASN A 62 -6.64 4.55 5.16
C ASN A 62 -7.54 4.02 6.28
N SER A 63 -7.21 2.86 6.85
CA SER A 63 -7.97 2.27 7.96
C SER A 63 -7.88 3.11 9.24
N ASN A 64 -6.80 3.87 9.41
CA ASN A 64 -6.64 4.84 10.48
C ASN A 64 -7.18 6.21 10.06
N GLY A 65 -8.43 6.50 10.43
CA GLY A 65 -9.06 7.82 10.22
C GLY A 65 -9.83 7.98 8.91
N GLY A 66 -9.73 7.04 7.97
CA GLY A 66 -10.57 7.04 6.75
C GLY A 66 -10.16 8.03 5.67
N VAL A 67 -8.95 8.61 5.75
CA VAL A 67 -8.45 9.54 4.72
C VAL A 67 -8.37 8.84 3.37
N ILE A 68 -8.80 9.53 2.32
CA ILE A 68 -8.77 9.06 0.95
C ILE A 68 -7.54 9.65 0.24
N HIS A 69 -6.78 8.78 -0.41
CA HIS A 69 -5.69 9.16 -1.28
C HIS A 69 -5.89 8.56 -2.68
N PRO A 70 -5.53 9.27 -3.77
CA PRO A 70 -5.41 8.66 -5.08
C PRO A 70 -4.28 7.63 -5.06
N LEU A 71 -4.49 6.49 -5.70
CA LEU A 71 -3.48 5.41 -5.76
C LEU A 71 -2.29 5.80 -6.65
N VAL A 72 -2.52 6.69 -7.62
CA VAL A 72 -1.49 7.36 -8.41
C VAL A 72 -1.68 8.86 -8.30
N HIS A 73 -0.62 9.56 -7.94
CA HIS A 73 -0.59 11.02 -7.89
C HIS A 73 0.49 11.56 -8.83
N THR A 74 0.42 12.86 -9.13
CA THR A 74 1.48 13.56 -9.85
C THR A 74 2.41 14.23 -8.84
N HIS A 75 3.68 13.82 -8.82
CA HIS A 75 4.64 14.40 -7.90
C HIS A 75 4.83 15.91 -8.16
N PRO A 76 4.72 16.79 -7.15
CA PRO A 76 4.61 18.23 -7.34
C PRO A 76 5.86 18.91 -7.91
N LEU A 77 7.03 18.29 -7.80
CA LEU A 77 8.31 18.85 -8.29
C LEU A 77 8.79 18.19 -9.58
N SER A 78 8.64 16.87 -9.69
CA SER A 78 9.14 16.11 -10.85
C SER A 78 8.07 15.88 -11.91
N HIS A 79 6.81 16.19 -11.61
CA HIS A 79 5.64 15.99 -12.47
C HIS A 79 5.43 14.53 -12.90
N ARG A 80 6.07 13.59 -12.20
CA ARG A 80 6.01 12.17 -12.53
C ARG A 80 4.80 11.52 -11.89
N ALA A 81 4.09 10.70 -12.65
CA ALA A 81 3.07 9.81 -12.13
C ALA A 81 3.71 8.81 -11.14
N THR A 82 3.17 8.74 -9.94
CA THR A 82 3.83 8.08 -8.79
C THR A 82 2.79 7.33 -7.97
N LEU A 83 3.04 6.03 -7.74
CA LEU A 83 2.18 5.20 -6.89
C LEU A 83 2.17 5.73 -5.45
N PHE A 84 1.05 5.63 -4.77
CA PHE A 84 0.91 5.99 -3.35
C PHE A 84 -0.06 5.00 -2.69
N LEU A 85 0.48 4.03 -1.94
CA LEU A 85 -0.33 2.99 -1.31
C LEU A 85 0.36 2.41 -0.07
N HIS A 86 -0.36 2.40 1.05
CA HIS A 86 0.13 1.83 2.30
C HIS A 86 -0.34 0.38 2.46
N LEU A 87 0.54 -0.61 2.29
CA LEU A 87 0.14 -2.02 2.22
C LEU A 87 -0.32 -2.65 3.55
N ALA A 88 0.03 -2.06 4.70
CA ALA A 88 -0.45 -2.53 6.02
C ALA A 88 -1.61 -1.72 6.65
N MET A 89 -1.95 -0.54 6.13
CA MET A 89 -3.01 0.35 6.66
C MET A 89 -4.03 0.75 5.60
N THR A 90 -4.15 -0.03 4.52
CA THR A 90 -5.24 0.11 3.55
C THR A 90 -6.50 -0.53 4.13
N GLY A 91 -7.54 0.29 4.32
CA GLY A 91 -8.85 -0.13 4.82
C GLY A 91 -9.81 -0.52 3.69
N ALA A 92 -9.72 0.14 2.54
CA ALA A 92 -10.51 -0.15 1.36
C ALA A 92 -9.84 0.44 0.09
N ILE A 93 -10.19 -0.09 -1.08
CA ILE A 93 -9.82 0.50 -2.38
C ILE A 93 -11.05 0.52 -3.27
N ALA A 94 -11.19 1.57 -4.09
CA ALA A 94 -12.19 1.65 -5.14
C ALA A 94 -11.60 2.27 -6.41
N HIS A 95 -12.25 2.01 -7.55
CA HIS A 95 -11.91 2.64 -8.82
C HIS A 95 -13.13 3.38 -9.40
N GLY A 96 -12.88 4.53 -10.03
CA GLY A 96 -13.89 5.33 -10.71
C GLY A 96 -14.08 4.91 -12.18
N SER A 97 -15.28 5.14 -12.73
CA SER A 97 -15.51 5.07 -14.17
C SER A 97 -14.80 6.23 -14.90
N ALA A 98 -14.54 6.05 -16.20
CA ALA A 98 -13.93 7.09 -17.05
C ALA A 98 -14.87 8.26 -17.40
N GLU A 99 -16.14 8.19 -16.96
CA GLU A 99 -17.17 9.17 -17.29
C GLU A 99 -17.27 10.26 -16.22
N GLN A 100 -17.68 11.45 -16.63
CA GLN A 100 -17.87 12.60 -15.73
C GLN A 100 -18.96 12.29 -14.70
N GLY A 101 -18.63 12.41 -13.40
CA GLY A 101 -19.52 12.03 -12.30
C GLY A 101 -19.32 10.59 -11.78
N ALA A 102 -18.06 10.13 -11.82
CA ALA A 102 -17.61 8.76 -11.55
C ALA A 102 -18.49 7.96 -10.56
N ARG A 103 -19.08 6.89 -11.07
CA ARG A 103 -19.53 5.79 -10.20
C ARG A 103 -18.28 5.08 -9.69
N TRP A 104 -18.17 4.96 -8.37
CA TRP A 104 -17.07 4.27 -7.72
C TRP A 104 -17.44 2.81 -7.45
N THR A 105 -16.53 1.92 -7.81
CA THR A 105 -16.66 0.49 -7.58
C THR A 105 -15.59 0.07 -6.59
N ALA A 106 -16.04 -0.43 -5.45
CA ALA A 106 -15.21 -0.95 -4.37
C ALA A 106 -14.62 -2.30 -4.76
N LEU A 107 -13.41 -2.58 -4.30
CA LEU A 107 -12.82 -3.90 -4.45
C LEU A 107 -13.36 -4.87 -3.40
N ASP A 108 -13.65 -6.10 -3.82
CA ASP A 108 -13.82 -7.23 -2.90
C ASP A 108 -12.46 -7.77 -2.40
N ASP A 109 -12.50 -8.83 -1.60
CA ASP A 109 -11.34 -9.44 -0.96
C ASP A 109 -10.33 -10.05 -1.95
N ASP A 110 -10.82 -10.75 -2.97
CA ASP A 110 -9.98 -11.33 -4.02
C ASP A 110 -9.35 -10.24 -4.89
N GLU A 111 -10.14 -9.25 -5.29
CA GLU A 111 -9.69 -8.12 -6.09
C GLU A 111 -8.62 -7.31 -5.33
N LEU A 112 -8.86 -7.01 -4.04
CA LEU A 112 -7.92 -6.26 -3.22
C LEU A 112 -6.65 -7.06 -2.94
N THR A 113 -6.76 -8.37 -2.68
CA THR A 113 -5.60 -9.26 -2.48
C THR A 113 -4.71 -9.29 -3.73
N ALA A 114 -5.31 -9.41 -4.92
CA ALA A 114 -4.57 -9.40 -6.17
C ALA A 114 -3.86 -8.06 -6.40
N LEU A 115 -4.52 -6.94 -6.15
CA LEU A 115 -3.93 -5.61 -6.29
C LEU A 115 -2.76 -5.38 -5.33
N LEU A 116 -2.92 -5.69 -4.04
CA LEU A 116 -1.87 -5.50 -3.05
C LEU A 116 -0.67 -6.41 -3.32
N SER A 117 -0.93 -7.65 -3.75
CA SER A 117 0.12 -8.58 -4.19
C SER A 117 0.88 -8.06 -5.40
N ARG A 118 0.18 -7.51 -6.40
CA ARG A 118 0.80 -6.93 -7.60
C ARG A 118 1.66 -5.71 -7.26
N VAL A 119 1.12 -4.76 -6.49
CA VAL A 119 1.89 -3.57 -6.06
C VAL A 119 3.10 -3.99 -5.25
N ASN A 120 2.94 -4.92 -4.29
CA ASN A 120 4.06 -5.44 -3.55
C ASN A 120 5.13 -6.09 -4.46
N GLY A 121 4.72 -6.88 -5.45
CA GLY A 121 5.64 -7.49 -6.41
C GLY A 121 6.49 -6.44 -7.13
N VAL A 122 5.85 -5.40 -7.66
CA VAL A 122 6.54 -4.27 -8.33
C VAL A 122 7.47 -3.55 -7.36
N LEU A 123 7.04 -3.27 -6.12
CA LEU A 123 7.87 -2.57 -5.14
C LEU A 123 9.06 -3.41 -4.62
N ASN A 124 9.04 -4.73 -4.79
CA ASN A 124 10.19 -5.59 -4.50
C ASN A 124 11.11 -5.81 -5.70
N ASP A 125 10.75 -5.32 -6.89
CA ASP A 125 11.59 -5.44 -8.08
C ASP A 125 12.92 -4.71 -7.87
N PRO A 126 14.09 -5.35 -8.08
CA PRO A 126 15.39 -4.74 -7.84
C PRO A 126 15.69 -3.51 -8.73
N ILE A 127 14.92 -3.28 -9.80
CA ILE A 127 15.01 -2.07 -10.63
C ILE A 127 14.51 -0.83 -9.87
N VAL A 128 13.57 -1.01 -8.94
CA VAL A 128 12.95 0.08 -8.17
C VAL A 128 13.32 0.06 -6.70
N ALA A 129 13.65 -1.12 -6.16
CA ALA A 129 13.95 -1.34 -4.76
C ALA A 129 15.45 -1.19 -4.49
N TYR A 130 15.77 -0.48 -3.41
CA TYR A 130 17.10 -0.32 -2.85
C TYR A 130 17.09 -0.75 -1.40
N HIS A 131 18.00 -1.65 -1.03
CA HIS A 131 18.21 -2.01 0.37
C HIS A 131 19.39 -1.24 0.94
N HIS A 132 19.13 -0.49 2.00
CA HIS A 132 20.15 0.24 2.73
C HIS A 132 20.52 -0.49 4.02
N THR A 133 21.77 -0.93 4.09
CA THR A 133 22.37 -1.46 5.31
C THR A 133 23.04 -0.32 6.05
N TYR A 134 22.55 -0.04 7.26
CA TYR A 134 23.01 1.09 8.05
C TYR A 134 24.33 0.81 8.79
N SER A 135 25.05 1.88 9.07
CA SER A 135 26.01 2.02 10.16
C SER A 135 25.43 2.95 11.25
N GLU A 136 25.92 2.84 12.48
CA GLU A 136 25.59 3.81 13.52
C GLU A 136 26.10 5.20 13.13
N GLY A 137 25.27 6.22 13.33
CA GLY A 137 25.52 7.59 12.87
C GLY A 137 24.96 7.90 11.47
N ASP A 138 24.51 6.91 10.71
CA ASP A 138 23.91 7.16 9.40
C ASP A 138 22.66 8.04 9.52
N LEU A 139 22.52 8.95 8.55
CA LEU A 139 21.32 9.75 8.34
C LEU A 139 20.81 9.51 6.92
N VAL A 140 19.60 8.99 6.82
CA VAL A 140 18.88 8.89 5.54
C VAL A 140 17.73 9.89 5.53
N MET A 141 17.65 10.69 4.48
CA MET A 141 16.50 11.55 4.19
C MET A 141 15.82 11.07 2.92
N VAL A 142 14.49 10.94 2.97
CA VAL A 142 13.67 10.52 1.83
C VAL A 142 12.65 11.57 1.50
N ASP A 143 12.42 11.75 0.20
CA ASP A 143 11.19 12.32 -0.33
C ASP A 143 10.07 11.29 -0.16
N ASN A 144 9.21 11.54 0.81
CA ASN A 144 8.16 10.61 1.23
C ASN A 144 6.99 10.57 0.24
N TRP A 145 6.92 11.47 -0.74
CA TRP A 145 5.95 11.40 -1.84
C TRP A 145 6.47 10.52 -2.98
N ALA A 146 7.79 10.46 -3.18
CA ALA A 146 8.41 9.69 -4.26
C ALA A 146 8.91 8.30 -3.87
N VAL A 147 9.10 8.04 -2.57
CA VAL A 147 9.73 6.81 -2.05
C VAL A 147 8.84 6.17 -1.00
N ALA A 148 8.53 4.88 -1.17
CA ALA A 148 7.99 4.04 -0.11
C ALA A 148 9.13 3.31 0.59
N HIS A 149 8.93 2.94 1.84
CA HIS A 149 9.90 2.19 2.62
C HIS A 149 9.26 1.07 3.42
N LYS A 150 10.10 0.12 3.84
CA LYS A 150 9.76 -0.90 4.83
C LYS A 150 11.00 -1.29 5.62
N ALA A 151 10.82 -1.61 6.89
CA ALA A 151 11.88 -2.20 7.68
C ALA A 151 12.24 -3.59 7.13
N PHE A 152 13.53 -3.94 7.17
CA PHE A 152 13.95 -5.27 6.76
C PHE A 152 13.37 -6.34 7.72
N PRO A 153 13.02 -7.55 7.23
CA PRO A 153 12.57 -8.64 8.08
C PRO A 153 13.53 -8.89 9.26
N GLY A 154 12.98 -9.05 10.47
CA GLY A 154 13.79 -9.21 11.68
C GLY A 154 14.33 -7.90 12.30
N SER A 155 14.06 -6.72 11.71
CA SER A 155 14.39 -5.43 12.32
C SER A 155 13.65 -5.15 13.64
N PHE A 156 12.63 -5.95 13.95
CA PHE A 156 11.82 -5.86 15.17
C PHE A 156 12.05 -7.04 16.12
N ASP A 157 13.00 -7.92 15.84
CA ASP A 157 13.29 -9.08 16.69
C ASP A 157 14.07 -8.64 17.95
N PRO A 158 13.45 -8.63 19.14
CA PRO A 158 14.09 -8.14 20.36
C PRO A 158 15.27 -9.03 20.79
N SER A 159 15.31 -10.30 20.36
CA SER A 159 16.42 -11.21 20.68
C SER A 159 17.73 -10.81 20.00
N ARG A 160 17.66 -10.00 18.94
CA ARG A 160 18.82 -9.52 18.18
C ARG A 160 19.49 -8.28 18.79
N GLY A 161 18.91 -7.73 19.85
CA GLY A 161 19.39 -6.55 20.55
C GLY A 161 18.55 -5.30 20.24
N VAL A 162 19.08 -4.15 20.66
CA VAL A 162 18.35 -2.88 20.65
C VAL A 162 18.63 -2.11 19.35
N ARG A 163 17.57 -1.64 18.69
CA ARG A 163 17.61 -0.75 17.52
C ARG A 163 17.02 0.61 17.90
N ILE A 164 17.82 1.67 17.87
CA ILE A 164 17.36 3.04 18.18
C ILE A 164 17.51 3.89 16.92
N VAL A 165 16.38 4.45 16.48
CA VAL A 165 16.32 5.36 15.34
C VAL A 165 15.56 6.61 15.76
N HIS A 166 16.17 7.77 15.59
CA HIS A 166 15.46 9.04 15.69
C HIS A 166 14.81 9.35 14.33
N ARG A 167 13.49 9.54 14.35
CA ARG A 167 12.73 9.88 13.14
C ARG A 167 12.24 11.32 13.23
N THR A 168 12.48 12.08 12.17
CA THR A 168 11.94 13.43 11.98
C THR A 168 11.13 13.45 10.70
N THR A 169 9.92 13.97 10.75
CA THR A 169 9.06 14.13 9.55
C THR A 169 8.73 15.60 9.34
N ILE A 170 8.64 16.00 8.07
CA ILE A 170 8.29 17.37 7.68
C ILE A 170 6.89 17.35 7.09
N LYS A 171 5.96 18.06 7.73
CA LYS A 171 4.58 18.25 7.22
C LYS A 171 4.63 18.86 5.81
N SER A 172 3.85 18.30 4.88
CA SER A 172 3.73 18.89 3.54
C SER A 172 2.87 20.16 3.59
N PRO A 173 3.23 21.21 2.83
CA PRO A 173 2.34 22.35 2.61
C PRO A 173 1.23 22.04 1.60
N ARG A 174 1.22 20.85 1.00
CA ARG A 174 0.26 20.37 0.01
C ARG A 174 -0.49 19.15 0.55
N THR A 175 -1.77 19.07 0.23
CA THR A 175 -2.58 17.87 0.46
C THR A 175 -2.37 16.86 -0.68
N LEU A 176 -2.37 15.57 -0.34
CA LEU A 176 -2.36 14.46 -1.30
C LEU A 176 -3.77 13.86 -1.36
N VAL A 177 -4.76 14.61 -1.84
CA VAL A 177 -6.16 14.16 -1.87
C VAL A 177 -6.63 13.92 -3.30
N PRO A 178 -7.73 13.16 -3.52
CA PRO A 178 -8.33 13.02 -4.84
C PRO A 178 -8.59 14.39 -5.50
N PRO A 179 -8.42 14.50 -6.82
CA PRO A 179 -8.76 15.72 -7.55
C PRO A 179 -10.23 16.11 -7.35
N ALA A 180 -10.51 17.42 -7.29
CA ALA A 180 -11.86 17.93 -6.99
C ALA A 180 -12.91 17.47 -8.02
N GLU A 181 -12.50 17.28 -9.28
CA GLU A 181 -13.33 16.76 -10.36
C GLU A 181 -13.86 15.34 -10.11
N TRP A 182 -13.22 14.57 -9.22
CA TRP A 182 -13.69 13.23 -8.83
C TRP A 182 -14.89 13.28 -7.88
N ARG A 183 -15.21 14.46 -7.32
CA ARG A 183 -16.35 14.69 -6.42
C ARG A 183 -16.40 13.72 -5.23
N LEU A 184 -15.24 13.31 -4.75
CA LEU A 184 -15.09 12.51 -3.54
C LEU A 184 -14.85 13.41 -2.33
N PRO A 185 -15.30 13.01 -1.13
CA PRO A 185 -14.78 13.59 0.09
C PRO A 185 -13.28 13.26 0.23
N THR A 186 -12.56 14.04 1.02
CA THR A 186 -11.15 13.77 1.34
C THR A 186 -10.98 12.70 2.42
N MET A 187 -12.05 12.40 3.17
CA MET A 187 -12.06 11.44 4.27
C MET A 187 -13.45 10.80 4.40
N LEU A 188 -13.49 9.52 4.75
CA LEU A 188 -14.72 8.77 5.03
C LEU A 188 -14.88 8.51 6.52
N PRO A 189 -16.11 8.65 7.07
CA PRO A 189 -16.36 8.38 8.48
C PRO A 189 -16.10 6.90 8.79
N GLN A 190 -15.41 6.63 9.89
CA GLN A 190 -15.14 5.29 10.39
C GLN A 190 -16.25 4.92 11.40
N GLN A 191 -17.27 4.21 10.94
CA GLN A 191 -18.50 3.88 11.68
C GLN A 191 -18.81 2.38 11.68
N GLY A 192 -17.79 1.54 11.48
CA GLY A 192 -17.89 0.09 11.41
C GLY A 192 -18.49 -0.47 10.13
N ARG A 193 -18.78 0.36 9.12
CA ARG A 193 -19.33 -0.08 7.83
C ARG A 193 -18.95 0.85 6.68
N ALA A 194 -18.80 0.28 5.49
CA ALA A 194 -18.59 1.05 4.27
C ALA A 194 -19.76 2.00 3.96
N PRO A 195 -19.51 3.16 3.33
CA PRO A 195 -20.56 4.03 2.83
C PRO A 195 -21.52 3.29 1.90
N ALA A 196 -22.80 3.67 1.90
CA ALA A 196 -23.83 2.96 1.12
C ALA A 196 -23.53 2.92 -0.40
N TRP A 197 -22.82 3.92 -0.92
CA TRP A 197 -22.41 4.03 -2.33
C TRP A 197 -21.18 3.18 -2.68
N PHE A 198 -20.44 2.69 -1.68
CA PHE A 198 -19.24 1.88 -1.86
C PHE A 198 -19.68 0.43 -2.16
N LYS A 199 -19.92 0.13 -3.45
CA LYS A 199 -20.47 -1.16 -3.90
C LYS A 199 -19.45 -1.96 -4.71
N PRO A 200 -19.39 -3.29 -4.55
CA PRO A 200 -18.48 -4.13 -5.32
C PRO A 200 -18.92 -4.27 -6.78
N SER A 201 -17.98 -4.71 -7.62
CA SER A 201 -18.20 -4.92 -9.05
C SER A 201 -19.17 -6.08 -9.31
N VAL A 202 -19.08 -7.14 -8.50
CA VAL A 202 -19.86 -8.38 -8.64
C VAL A 202 -21.03 -8.40 -7.65
N ALA A 203 -22.23 -8.68 -8.15
CA ALA A 203 -23.42 -8.84 -7.32
C ALA A 203 -23.25 -10.02 -6.35
N GLY A 204 -23.58 -9.81 -5.07
CA GLY A 204 -23.45 -10.83 -4.02
C GLY A 204 -22.10 -10.86 -3.30
N ARG A 205 -21.08 -10.17 -3.82
CA ARG A 205 -19.84 -9.91 -3.07
C ARG A 205 -20.03 -8.79 -2.05
N VAL A 206 -19.11 -8.72 -1.09
CA VAL A 206 -19.03 -7.67 -0.06
C VAL A 206 -17.77 -6.85 -0.33
N PRO A 207 -17.84 -5.50 -0.32
CA PRO A 207 -16.66 -4.68 -0.48
C PRO A 207 -15.77 -4.80 0.76
N VAL A 208 -14.46 -4.77 0.57
CA VAL A 208 -13.54 -4.69 1.71
C VAL A 208 -13.70 -3.35 2.41
N TRP A 209 -13.85 -3.41 3.73
CA TRP A 209 -13.88 -2.24 4.59
C TRP A 209 -13.29 -2.59 5.95
N VAL A 210 -12.10 -2.05 6.23
CA VAL A 210 -11.40 -2.25 7.49
C VAL A 210 -11.12 -0.89 8.12
N GLU A 211 -11.47 -0.77 9.39
CA GLU A 211 -11.27 0.42 10.19
C GLU A 211 -10.34 0.13 11.36
N GLY A 212 -9.71 1.18 11.88
CA GLY A 212 -8.77 1.12 12.98
C GLY A 212 -7.32 1.04 12.52
N TYR A 213 -6.40 0.98 13.49
CA TYR A 213 -4.95 0.99 13.26
C TYR A 213 -4.39 -0.28 12.58
N LEU A 214 -5.25 -1.06 11.90
CA LEU A 214 -4.92 -2.27 11.17
C LEU A 214 -5.64 -2.25 9.81
N GLY A 215 -4.89 -2.40 8.72
CA GLY A 215 -5.47 -2.55 7.38
C GLY A 215 -5.86 -4.00 7.03
N PHE A 216 -6.42 -4.17 5.84
CA PHE A 216 -6.78 -5.45 5.26
C PHE A 216 -5.61 -6.45 5.25
N ARG A 217 -5.89 -7.71 5.59
CA ARG A 217 -4.90 -8.78 5.65
C ARG A 217 -4.93 -9.58 4.36
N TRP A 218 -4.03 -9.23 3.44
CA TRP A 218 -3.96 -9.77 2.09
C TRP A 218 -2.87 -10.84 1.91
N ARG A 219 -2.06 -11.09 2.95
CA ARG A 219 -1.17 -12.24 3.02
C ARG A 219 -1.74 -13.22 4.03
N ALA A 220 -1.58 -14.52 3.77
CA ALA A 220 -1.74 -15.52 4.81
C ALA A 220 -0.82 -15.15 5.98
N CYS A 221 -1.32 -15.23 7.20
CA CYS A 221 -0.42 -15.34 8.34
C CYS A 221 0.39 -16.61 8.11
N ASP A 222 1.69 -16.49 7.85
CA ASP A 222 2.56 -17.64 8.04
C ASP A 222 2.29 -18.12 9.47
N ALA A 223 1.94 -19.40 9.62
CA ALA A 223 1.68 -20.04 10.91
C ALA A 223 2.99 -20.23 11.69
N VAL A 224 3.76 -19.15 11.84
CA VAL A 224 5.06 -19.09 12.49
C VAL A 224 5.11 -17.82 13.33
N ASP A 225 4.17 -17.66 14.26
CA ASP A 225 4.36 -16.84 15.45
C ASP A 225 3.45 -17.21 16.64
N LEU A 226 2.98 -18.46 16.67
CA LEU A 226 2.36 -19.08 17.84
C LEU A 226 2.92 -20.49 18.01
N ALA A 227 4.25 -20.61 18.06
CA ALA A 227 4.91 -21.79 18.62
C ALA A 227 4.93 -21.67 20.15
N GLY A 228 3.73 -21.61 20.74
CA GLY A 228 3.46 -21.84 22.14
C GLY A 228 2.24 -22.75 22.19
N GLU A 229 2.50 -24.04 22.37
CA GLU A 229 1.52 -25.11 22.64
C GLU A 229 0.80 -25.71 21.42
N ARG A 230 1.22 -26.93 21.07
CA ARG A 230 0.44 -27.87 20.27
C ARG A 230 -0.58 -28.57 21.18
N SER A 231 -1.85 -28.56 20.79
CA SER A 231 -2.71 -29.74 20.94
C SER A 231 -3.89 -29.71 19.97
N ALA A 232 -3.86 -30.70 19.06
CA ALA A 232 -4.95 -31.41 18.40
C ALA A 232 -6.20 -30.63 17.92
N GLY A 233 -6.36 -30.62 16.59
CA GLY A 233 -7.66 -30.84 15.95
C GLY A 233 -8.17 -29.70 15.07
N LEU A 234 -8.49 -30.08 13.83
CA LEU A 234 -9.50 -29.50 12.93
C LEU A 234 -9.01 -28.67 11.73
N VAL A 235 -9.06 -29.35 10.58
CA VAL A 235 -9.28 -28.91 9.18
C VAL A 235 -8.43 -27.74 8.65
N MET A 236 -7.34 -28.13 7.99
CA MET A 236 -6.63 -27.32 7.01
C MET A 236 -7.54 -27.08 5.79
N MET A 237 -8.00 -25.85 5.59
CA MET A 237 -8.42 -25.39 4.27
C MET A 237 -7.26 -24.58 3.69
N GLN A 238 -6.37 -25.29 2.98
CA GLN A 238 -5.35 -24.66 2.14
C GLN A 238 -6.05 -24.00 0.96
N THR A 239 -5.78 -22.72 0.72
CA THR A 239 -6.01 -22.07 -0.57
C THR A 239 -4.64 -21.56 -1.04
N PRO A 240 -4.25 -21.78 -2.31
CA PRO A 240 -2.84 -21.89 -2.66
C PRO A 240 -2.19 -20.52 -2.89
N CYS A 241 -0.88 -20.51 -2.69
CA CYS A 241 0.04 -19.52 -3.22
C CYS A 241 -0.25 -19.28 -4.71
N TYR A 242 -0.49 -18.04 -5.11
CA TYR A 242 -0.38 -17.68 -6.51
C TYR A 242 1.09 -17.73 -6.91
N ALA A 243 1.44 -18.77 -7.66
CA ALA A 243 2.72 -18.89 -8.32
C ALA A 243 2.90 -17.75 -9.32
N GLU A 244 4.14 -17.28 -9.48
CA GLU A 244 4.52 -16.38 -10.57
C GLU A 244 4.15 -17.03 -11.92
N GLY A 245 3.18 -16.44 -12.62
CA GLY A 245 2.77 -16.92 -13.94
C GLY A 245 1.32 -16.68 -14.34
N ASP A 246 0.43 -16.27 -13.43
CA ASP A 246 -0.99 -16.17 -13.77
C ASP A 246 -1.41 -14.80 -14.32
N SER A 247 -2.07 -14.87 -15.49
CA SER A 247 -2.68 -13.76 -16.19
C SER A 247 -3.59 -12.90 -15.29
N LEU A 248 -3.46 -11.56 -15.37
CA LEU A 248 -4.17 -10.58 -14.55
C LEU A 248 -5.67 -10.92 -14.33
N PRO A 249 -6.27 -10.68 -13.15
CA PRO A 249 -7.70 -10.86 -12.94
C PRO A 249 -8.53 -10.21 -14.06
N SER A 250 -9.68 -10.80 -14.42
CA SER A 250 -10.50 -10.35 -15.56
C SER A 250 -10.87 -8.86 -15.49
N TRP A 251 -11.06 -8.32 -14.28
CA TRP A 251 -11.36 -6.91 -14.04
C TRP A 251 -10.15 -5.97 -14.24
N MET A 252 -8.92 -6.48 -14.11
CA MET A 252 -7.68 -5.75 -14.45
C MET A 252 -7.37 -5.79 -15.96
N ARG A 253 -8.01 -6.69 -16.71
CA ARG A 253 -7.89 -6.71 -18.18
C ARG A 253 -8.82 -5.67 -18.77
N ALA A 254 -8.27 -4.57 -19.28
CA ALA A 254 -9.05 -3.58 -20.02
C ALA A 254 -9.80 -4.27 -21.17
N SER A 255 -11.14 -4.16 -21.20
CA SER A 255 -11.94 -4.67 -22.32
C SER A 255 -11.55 -3.90 -23.58
N ARG A 256 -10.94 -4.59 -24.54
CA ARG A 256 -10.81 -4.06 -25.90
C ARG A 256 -12.23 -3.98 -26.47
N ARG A 257 -12.87 -2.82 -26.39
CA ARG A 257 -13.92 -2.52 -27.37
C ARG A 257 -13.21 -2.44 -28.72
N ARG A 258 -13.45 -3.41 -29.58
CA ARG A 258 -13.12 -3.29 -31.01
C ARG A 258 -13.92 -2.11 -31.51
N SER A 259 -13.25 -1.04 -31.92
CA SER A 259 -13.82 -0.08 -32.85
C SER A 259 -13.98 -0.81 -34.18
N SER A 260 -15.21 -1.16 -34.52
CA SER A 260 -15.59 -1.43 -35.89
C SER A 260 -15.90 -0.07 -36.53
N ASP A 261 -15.01 0.39 -37.40
CA ASP A 261 -15.28 1.18 -38.60
C ASP A 261 -14.17 0.87 -39.62
#